data_AF-M1UVL6-F1
#
_entry.id   AF-M1UVL6-F1
#
_cell.length_a   1.000
_cell.length_b   1.000
_cell.length_c   1.000
_cell.angle_alpha   90.00
_cell.angle_beta   90.00
_cell.angle_gamma   90.00
#
_symmetry.space_group_name_H-M   'P 1'
#
loop_
_entity.id
_entity.type
_entity.pdbx_description
1 polymer ?
#
loop_
_entity_poly.entity_id
_entity_poly.type
_entity_poly.pdbx_seq_one_letter_code
_entity_poly.pdbx_strand_id
1 'polypeptide(L)'
;MWLASVNLSHTRISSRLKCGVKCELTPPQSQREQNETGTRKRKPRGYWKDAANLEKEVREFLRLNGWDNLNQLPSEQQFISASFPRPDLLYPIRLHGGWQAVAAKLNLKPACVSQPRSLYVTFAVDLRRGRMMPHNYWKDFDNLAKELQSFIAEHLEAKDTMPTAGQLAAHHRSDLIRAIRKHGGFPKVAEQLGLKAHRRPNGYWNDKRRTLVELKTFIAAHRLPPDRAPTYRTMKRFGASTLAAAVGRLGGTAHFSRLLRRKTPMALPAKESHPNVSKTP
;
A
#
# COMPACT_ATOMS: atom_id res chain seq x y z
N MET A 1 -47.08 -36.68 -28.26
CA MET A 1 -46.83 -35.57 -27.30
C MET A 1 -45.33 -35.32 -27.24
N TRP A 2 -44.83 -34.43 -28.10
CA TRP A 2 -43.41 -34.06 -28.16
C TRP A 2 -43.25 -32.66 -27.56
N LEU A 3 -42.51 -32.54 -26.46
CA LEU A 3 -42.06 -31.26 -25.92
C LEU A 3 -40.74 -30.90 -26.61
N ALA A 4 -40.79 -29.91 -27.49
CA ALA A 4 -39.62 -29.36 -28.17
C ALA A 4 -39.03 -28.18 -27.38
N SER A 5 -37.71 -28.21 -27.28
CA SER A 5 -36.81 -27.22 -26.69
C SER A 5 -37.01 -25.80 -27.20
N VAL A 6 -36.96 -24.82 -26.31
CA VAL A 6 -36.84 -23.40 -26.67
C VAL A 6 -35.38 -22.98 -26.53
N ASN A 7 -34.75 -22.76 -27.69
CA ASN A 7 -33.46 -22.12 -27.87
C ASN A 7 -33.67 -20.59 -27.83
N LEU A 8 -32.99 -19.87 -26.93
CA LEU A 8 -32.93 -18.41 -26.97
C LEU A 8 -31.83 -17.96 -27.95
N SER A 9 -32.22 -17.53 -29.14
CA SER A 9 -31.39 -16.74 -30.04
C SER A 9 -31.74 -15.26 -29.91
N HIS A 10 -30.69 -14.47 -29.65
CA HIS A 10 -30.67 -13.02 -29.72
C HIS A 10 -31.25 -12.50 -31.05
N THR A 11 -32.25 -11.62 -30.98
CA THR A 11 -32.55 -10.69 -32.08
C THR A 11 -32.76 -9.28 -31.54
N ARG A 12 -31.95 -8.34 -32.06
CA ARG A 12 -32.20 -6.90 -32.00
C ARG A 12 -33.45 -6.61 -32.81
N ILE A 13 -34.41 -5.90 -32.24
CA ILE A 13 -35.47 -5.23 -33.00
C ILE A 13 -35.55 -3.79 -32.53
N SER A 14 -35.11 -2.91 -33.43
CA SER A 14 -35.51 -1.51 -33.50
C SER A 14 -36.95 -1.48 -34.02
N SER A 15 -37.87 -0.88 -33.28
CA SER A 15 -39.08 -0.33 -33.89
C SER A 15 -39.62 0.86 -33.10
N ARG A 16 -39.66 1.99 -33.82
CA ARG A 16 -40.52 3.14 -33.55
C ARG A 16 -41.96 2.67 -33.34
N LEU A 17 -42.59 3.16 -32.28
CA LEU A 17 -44.01 3.46 -32.29
C LEU A 17 -44.18 4.93 -31.90
N LYS A 18 -44.57 5.72 -32.91
CA LYS A 18 -45.16 7.05 -32.74
C LYS A 18 -46.59 6.83 -32.24
N CYS A 19 -46.96 7.44 -31.13
CA CYS A 19 -48.33 7.87 -30.93
C CYS A 19 -48.28 9.35 -30.56
N GLY A 20 -48.92 10.15 -31.40
CA GLY A 20 -48.93 11.59 -31.31
C GLY A 20 -49.97 12.07 -30.32
N VAL A 21 -49.55 13.00 -29.46
CA VAL A 21 -50.39 14.13 -29.06
C VAL A 21 -49.50 15.36 -29.21
N LYS A 22 -49.89 16.23 -30.14
CA LYS A 22 -49.31 17.58 -30.25
C LYS A 22 -49.69 18.34 -28.98
N CYS A 23 -48.72 18.62 -28.12
CA CYS A 23 -48.77 19.76 -27.22
C CYS A 23 -47.72 20.75 -27.73
N GLU A 24 -48.12 21.57 -28.69
CA GLU A 24 -47.45 22.83 -28.99
C GLU A 24 -47.64 23.74 -27.77
N LEU A 25 -46.65 23.75 -26.89
CA LEU A 25 -46.43 24.84 -25.96
C LEU A 25 -44.98 25.28 -26.14
N THR A 26 -44.79 26.16 -27.12
CA THR A 26 -43.66 27.08 -27.15
C THR A 26 -43.63 27.80 -25.79
N PRO A 27 -42.51 27.76 -25.04
CA PRO A 27 -42.41 28.53 -23.82
C PRO A 27 -42.48 30.02 -24.20
N PRO A 28 -43.32 30.83 -23.52
CA PRO A 28 -43.38 32.25 -23.79
C PRO A 28 -41.99 32.86 -23.59
N GLN A 29 -41.53 33.59 -24.59
CA GLN A 29 -40.36 34.46 -24.50
C GLN A 29 -40.68 35.65 -23.58
N SER A 30 -40.66 35.38 -22.29
CA SER A 30 -40.75 36.32 -21.18
C SER A 30 -40.47 35.47 -19.95
N GLN A 31 -39.22 35.09 -19.71
CA GLN A 31 -38.34 35.73 -18.73
C GLN A 31 -36.88 35.38 -19.07
N ARG A 32 -36.37 35.94 -20.18
CA ARG A 32 -34.92 35.89 -20.51
C ARG A 32 -34.16 37.10 -19.95
N GLU A 33 -34.80 37.91 -19.13
CA GLU A 33 -34.19 39.06 -18.45
C GLU A 33 -34.24 38.78 -16.95
N GLN A 34 -33.10 38.96 -16.27
CA GLN A 34 -32.77 38.71 -14.85
C GLN A 34 -31.81 37.53 -14.52
N ASN A 35 -31.09 36.98 -15.50
CA ASN A 35 -29.82 36.30 -15.19
C ASN A 35 -28.65 37.31 -15.15
N GLU A 36 -28.84 38.40 -14.40
CA GLU A 36 -27.73 39.21 -13.90
C GLU A 36 -27.17 38.49 -12.67
N THR A 37 -26.27 37.53 -12.89
CA THR A 37 -25.43 37.02 -11.81
C THR A 37 -24.46 38.13 -11.41
N GLY A 38 -24.93 39.05 -10.58
CA GLY A 38 -24.11 40.08 -9.95
C GLY A 38 -22.86 39.43 -9.37
N THR A 39 -21.70 39.84 -9.88
CA THR A 39 -20.40 39.38 -9.40
C THR A 39 -20.26 39.82 -7.94
N ARG A 40 -20.64 38.92 -7.02
CA ARG A 40 -20.57 39.20 -5.58
C ARG A 40 -19.13 39.62 -5.24
N LYS A 41 -18.99 40.79 -4.63
CA LYS A 41 -17.69 41.42 -4.33
C LYS A 41 -16.78 40.43 -3.59
N ARG A 42 -15.52 40.31 -4.05
CA ARG A 42 -14.53 39.42 -3.42
C ARG A 42 -14.30 39.84 -1.97
N LYS A 43 -14.46 38.88 -1.06
CA LYS A 43 -14.24 39.10 0.37
C LYS A 43 -12.75 39.27 0.68
N PRO A 44 -12.38 40.02 1.74
CA PRO A 44 -10.99 40.27 2.09
C PRO A 44 -10.24 38.97 2.39
N ARG A 45 -8.90 38.99 2.21
CA ARG A 45 -8.03 37.85 2.51
C ARG A 45 -8.16 37.50 4.00
N GLY A 46 -8.43 36.23 4.32
CA GLY A 46 -8.57 35.75 5.69
C GLY A 46 -10.01 35.62 6.19
N TYR A 47 -10.99 36.26 5.54
CA TYR A 47 -12.41 36.21 5.93
C TYR A 47 -12.97 34.79 6.14
N TRP A 48 -12.55 33.86 5.29
CA TRP A 48 -12.98 32.45 5.31
C TRP A 48 -12.26 31.57 6.34
N LYS A 49 -11.21 32.08 7.00
CA LYS A 49 -10.53 31.36 8.10
C LYS A 49 -11.36 31.41 9.38
N ASP A 50 -12.22 32.41 9.53
CA ASP A 50 -13.07 32.56 10.71
C ASP A 50 -14.31 31.66 10.61
N ALA A 51 -14.50 30.78 11.58
CA ALA A 51 -15.63 29.85 11.60
C ALA A 51 -16.98 30.57 11.72
N ALA A 52 -17.04 31.71 12.44
CA ALA A 52 -18.26 32.49 12.61
C ALA A 52 -18.74 33.14 11.31
N ASN A 53 -17.82 33.57 10.44
CA ASN A 53 -18.14 34.13 9.14
C ASN A 53 -18.67 33.05 8.19
N LEU A 54 -18.06 31.86 8.23
CA LEU A 54 -18.53 30.70 7.47
C LEU A 54 -19.94 30.30 7.91
N GLU A 55 -20.22 30.24 9.21
CA GLU A 55 -21.53 29.89 9.75
C GLU A 55 -22.64 30.84 9.27
N LYS A 56 -22.41 32.15 9.35
CA LYS A 56 -23.39 33.15 8.90
C LYS A 56 -23.77 32.95 7.44
N GLU A 57 -22.79 32.70 6.59
CA GLU A 57 -22.99 32.54 5.15
C GLU A 57 -23.64 31.20 4.79
N VAL A 58 -23.34 30.14 5.53
CA VAL A 58 -24.01 28.84 5.36
C VAL A 58 -25.48 28.94 5.78
N ARG A 59 -25.78 29.60 6.91
CA ARG A 59 -27.18 29.85 7.33
C ARG A 59 -27.94 30.71 6.32
N GLU A 60 -27.30 31.76 5.80
CA GLU A 60 -27.90 32.59 4.75
C GLU A 60 -28.19 31.77 3.49
N PHE A 61 -27.27 30.89 3.09
CA PHE A 61 -27.48 29.99 1.96
C PHE A 61 -28.67 29.02 2.19
N LEU A 62 -28.81 28.47 3.40
CA LEU A 62 -29.96 27.60 3.73
C LEU A 62 -31.28 28.37 3.64
N ARG A 63 -31.30 29.62 4.15
CA ARG A 63 -32.47 30.50 4.09
C ARG A 63 -32.89 30.82 2.66
N LEU A 64 -31.92 31.13 1.80
CA LEU A 64 -32.19 31.47 0.39
C LEU A 64 -32.75 30.29 -0.41
N ASN A 65 -32.42 29.05 -0.02
CA ASN A 65 -32.92 27.85 -0.68
C ASN A 65 -34.15 27.24 0.04
N GLY A 66 -34.66 27.88 1.10
CA GLY A 66 -35.82 27.39 1.86
C GLY A 66 -35.53 26.12 2.66
N TRP A 67 -34.27 25.87 3.02
CA TRP A 67 -33.80 24.64 3.68
C TRP A 67 -33.64 24.77 5.20
N ASP A 68 -34.07 25.88 5.78
CA ASP A 68 -33.96 26.15 7.22
C ASP A 68 -34.69 25.09 8.08
N ASN A 69 -35.77 24.50 7.57
CA ASN A 69 -36.59 23.55 8.31
C ASN A 69 -36.03 22.11 8.30
N LEU A 70 -34.99 21.83 7.51
CA LEU A 70 -34.56 20.45 7.28
C LEU A 70 -33.75 19.86 8.45
N ASN A 71 -33.34 20.67 9.45
CA ASN A 71 -32.41 20.25 10.52
C ASN A 71 -31.20 19.46 10.01
N GLN A 72 -30.88 19.65 8.73
CA GLN A 72 -29.98 18.83 7.96
C GLN A 72 -29.23 19.68 6.94
N LEU A 73 -27.91 19.54 6.91
CA LEU A 73 -27.03 20.24 5.98
C LEU A 73 -27.05 19.49 4.63
N PRO A 74 -27.28 20.16 3.49
CA PRO A 74 -27.39 19.51 2.17
C PRO A 74 -26.11 18.78 1.75
N SER A 75 -26.24 17.79 0.86
CA SER A 75 -25.08 17.11 0.28
C SER A 75 -24.32 18.04 -0.67
N GLU A 76 -23.04 17.76 -0.95
CA GLU A 76 -22.26 18.60 -1.88
C GLU A 76 -22.90 18.66 -3.28
N GLN A 77 -23.55 17.57 -3.73
CA GLN A 77 -24.27 17.56 -5.00
C GLN A 77 -25.53 18.45 -4.96
N GLN A 78 -26.33 18.35 -3.90
CA GLN A 78 -27.50 19.20 -3.69
C GLN A 78 -27.10 20.68 -3.57
N PHE A 79 -25.95 20.96 -2.94
CA PHE A 79 -25.41 22.30 -2.80
C PHE A 79 -24.97 22.90 -4.15
N ILE A 80 -24.41 22.08 -5.05
CA ILE A 80 -24.03 22.48 -6.41
C ILE A 80 -25.26 22.65 -7.31
N SER A 81 -26.29 21.81 -7.15
CA SER A 81 -27.53 21.85 -7.93
C SER A 81 -28.63 22.73 -7.31
N ALA A 82 -28.31 23.54 -6.30
CA ALA A 82 -29.27 24.38 -5.60
C ALA A 82 -29.81 25.48 -6.52
N SER A 83 -31.00 26.02 -6.20
CA SER A 83 -31.60 27.13 -6.92
C SER A 83 -30.69 28.36 -6.94
N PHE A 84 -29.90 28.57 -5.88
CA PHE A 84 -28.87 29.60 -5.80
C PHE A 84 -27.50 28.99 -5.41
N PRO A 85 -26.70 28.49 -6.36
CA PRO A 85 -25.45 27.80 -6.05
C PRO A 85 -24.39 28.79 -5.55
N ARG A 86 -23.68 28.41 -4.46
CA ARG A 86 -22.62 29.22 -3.83
C ARG A 86 -21.27 28.52 -3.86
N PRO A 87 -20.61 28.43 -5.03
CA PRO A 87 -19.35 27.69 -5.17
C PRO A 87 -18.22 28.25 -4.29
N ASP A 88 -18.31 29.53 -3.91
CA ASP A 88 -17.38 30.21 -3.01
C ASP A 88 -17.33 29.62 -1.59
N LEU A 89 -18.40 28.95 -1.13
CA LEU A 89 -18.46 28.30 0.18
C LEU A 89 -17.80 26.90 0.21
N LEU A 90 -17.57 26.27 -0.94
CA LEU A 90 -17.01 24.91 -1.00
C LEU A 90 -15.58 24.83 -0.43
N TYR A 91 -14.72 25.78 -0.78
CA TYR A 91 -13.34 25.81 -0.30
C TYR A 91 -13.25 26.09 1.22
N PRO A 92 -13.94 27.11 1.77
CA PRO A 92 -14.02 27.35 3.21
C PRO A 92 -14.54 26.13 4.00
N ILE A 93 -15.57 25.44 3.50
CA ILE A 93 -16.10 24.23 4.16
C ILE A 93 -15.02 23.15 4.25
N ARG A 94 -14.24 22.93 3.19
CA ARG A 94 -13.11 21.99 3.22
C ARG A 94 -12.00 22.42 4.18
N LEU A 95 -11.70 23.72 4.25
CA LEU A 95 -10.70 24.27 5.15
C LEU A 95 -11.05 24.02 6.63
N HIS A 96 -12.33 24.06 6.98
CA HIS A 96 -12.83 23.85 8.35
C HIS A 96 -13.08 22.38 8.72
N GLY A 97 -12.56 21.42 7.95
CA GLY A 97 -12.71 19.99 8.23
C GLY A 97 -13.87 19.31 7.48
N GLY A 98 -14.42 19.97 6.46
CA GLY A 98 -15.46 19.43 5.60
C GLY A 98 -16.88 19.57 6.16
N TRP A 99 -17.84 18.98 5.44
CA TRP A 99 -19.27 19.07 5.73
C TRP A 99 -19.65 18.55 7.12
N GLN A 100 -18.94 17.54 7.63
CA GLN A 100 -19.21 16.97 8.96
C GLN A 100 -18.81 17.92 10.09
N ALA A 101 -17.61 18.51 10.01
CA ALA A 101 -17.14 19.44 11.01
C ALA A 101 -17.99 20.72 11.06
N VAL A 102 -18.42 21.20 9.89
CA VAL A 102 -19.32 22.36 9.79
C VAL A 102 -20.72 21.99 10.31
N ALA A 103 -21.27 20.82 9.96
CA ALA A 103 -22.56 20.36 10.48
C ALA A 103 -22.57 20.24 12.01
N ALA A 104 -21.49 19.69 12.59
CA ALA A 104 -21.32 19.60 14.04
C ALA A 104 -21.27 20.98 14.71
N LYS A 105 -20.57 21.95 14.12
CA LYS A 105 -20.54 23.34 14.62
C LYS A 105 -21.91 24.02 14.56
N LEU A 106 -22.71 23.70 13.55
CA LEU A 106 -24.05 24.26 13.35
C LEU A 106 -25.16 23.51 14.09
N ASN A 107 -24.85 22.43 14.81
CA ASN A 107 -25.83 21.51 15.40
C ASN A 107 -26.84 20.93 14.37
N LEU A 108 -26.42 20.76 13.11
CA LEU A 108 -27.23 20.18 12.03
C LEU A 108 -26.79 18.74 11.74
N LYS A 109 -27.72 17.89 11.29
CA LYS A 109 -27.35 16.54 10.80
C LYS A 109 -26.78 16.65 9.39
N PRO A 110 -25.70 15.93 9.00
CA PRO A 110 -25.28 15.91 7.60
C PRO A 110 -26.29 15.14 6.73
N ALA A 111 -26.67 15.65 5.54
CA ALA A 111 -27.56 14.97 4.59
C ALA A 111 -26.98 13.68 4.02
N CYS A 112 -25.66 13.64 3.95
CA CYS A 112 -24.93 12.50 3.48
C CYS A 112 -23.87 12.17 4.51
N VAL A 113 -24.07 11.08 5.24
CA VAL A 113 -22.96 10.17 5.52
C VAL A 113 -22.70 9.39 4.22
N SER A 114 -22.51 10.07 3.08
CA SER A 114 -21.87 9.40 1.96
C SER A 114 -20.51 9.06 2.51
N GLN A 115 -20.23 7.76 2.50
CA GLN A 115 -18.96 7.18 2.88
C GLN A 115 -17.84 8.14 2.52
N PRO A 116 -16.93 8.42 3.46
CA PRO A 116 -15.93 9.45 3.25
C PRO A 116 -15.32 9.25 1.86
N ARG A 117 -15.27 10.33 1.07
CA ARG A 117 -14.85 10.29 -0.34
C ARG A 117 -13.46 9.64 -0.51
N SER A 118 -12.73 9.58 0.59
CA SER A 118 -11.67 8.63 0.82
C SER A 118 -12.08 7.72 1.97
N LEU A 119 -12.09 6.40 1.77
CA LEU A 119 -12.18 5.34 2.79
C LEU A 119 -11.04 5.43 3.84
N TYR A 120 -10.44 6.59 4.05
CA TYR A 120 -9.21 6.86 4.76
C TYR A 120 -9.45 7.53 6.11
N VAL A 121 -10.59 8.22 6.29
CA VAL A 121 -10.88 8.97 7.53
C VAL A 121 -11.75 8.18 8.52
N THR A 122 -12.82 7.50 8.08
CA THR A 122 -13.65 6.69 8.99
C THR A 122 -13.06 5.31 9.27
N PHE A 123 -12.23 4.77 8.36
CA PHE A 123 -11.50 3.51 8.58
C PHE A 123 -10.28 3.67 9.51
N ALA A 124 -9.90 4.90 9.86
CA ALA A 124 -8.74 5.16 10.70
C ALA A 124 -8.98 4.86 12.19
N VAL A 125 -10.25 4.75 12.62
CA VAL A 125 -10.60 4.68 14.04
C VAL A 125 -10.74 3.24 14.55
N ASP A 126 -11.13 2.27 13.71
CA ASP A 126 -11.58 0.95 14.19
C ASP A 126 -10.72 -0.27 13.82
N LEU A 127 -9.61 -0.15 13.08
CA LEU A 127 -8.88 -1.33 12.62
C LEU A 127 -7.61 -1.62 13.41
N ARG A 128 -7.73 -2.60 14.33
CA ARG A 128 -6.60 -3.35 14.88
C ARG A 128 -5.77 -3.92 13.72
N ARG A 129 -4.56 -3.37 13.56
CA ARG A 129 -3.36 -3.97 12.94
C ARG A 129 -3.47 -4.51 11.52
N GLY A 130 -4.26 -3.87 10.67
CA GLY A 130 -4.26 -4.21 9.25
C GLY A 130 -4.94 -3.18 8.36
N ARG A 131 -4.23 -2.09 8.01
CA ARG A 131 -4.20 -1.48 6.65
C ARG A 131 -3.57 -0.07 6.63
N MET A 132 -2.87 0.19 5.52
CA MET A 132 -2.35 1.46 5.00
C MET A 132 -1.93 2.52 6.03
N MET A 133 -0.64 2.48 6.36
CA MET A 133 0.02 3.54 7.11
C MET A 133 0.00 4.88 6.36
N PRO A 134 0.11 6.02 7.07
CA PRO A 134 0.16 7.35 6.49
C PRO A 134 1.12 7.44 5.30
N HIS A 135 0.82 8.32 4.35
CA HIS A 135 1.76 8.62 3.27
C HIS A 135 3.11 9.03 3.88
N ASN A 136 4.19 8.35 3.48
CA ASN A 136 5.56 8.44 4.02
C ASN A 136 5.91 7.63 5.29
N TYR A 137 4.98 6.98 5.99
CA TYR A 137 5.32 6.21 7.19
C TYR A 137 6.42 5.16 6.95
N TRP A 138 6.34 4.45 5.81
CA TRP A 138 7.33 3.45 5.40
C TRP A 138 8.61 4.03 4.80
N LYS A 139 8.73 5.36 4.64
CA LYS A 139 10.00 6.01 4.26
C LYS A 139 10.94 6.08 5.47
N ASP A 140 10.40 6.17 6.67
CA ASP A 140 11.20 6.26 7.88
C ASP A 140 11.67 4.86 8.28
N PHE A 141 12.97 4.73 8.55
CA PHE A 141 13.56 3.45 8.92
C PHE A 141 13.14 3.03 10.34
N ASP A 142 13.01 3.97 11.27
CA ASP A 142 12.66 3.69 12.67
C ASP A 142 11.26 3.06 12.79
N ASN A 143 10.32 3.53 11.97
CA ASN A 143 8.98 2.96 11.86
C ASN A 143 9.02 1.51 11.34
N LEU A 144 9.86 1.25 10.33
CA LEU A 144 10.07 -0.11 9.84
C LEU A 144 10.72 -1.01 10.90
N ALA A 145 11.76 -0.52 11.57
CA ALA A 145 12.48 -1.24 12.62
C ALA A 145 11.55 -1.66 13.75
N LYS A 146 10.71 -0.73 14.24
CA LYS A 146 9.75 -0.97 15.32
C LYS A 146 8.70 -2.02 14.94
N GLU A 147 8.11 -1.90 13.76
CA GLU A 147 7.09 -2.84 13.27
C GLU A 147 7.69 -4.23 13.03
N LEU A 148 8.93 -4.29 12.54
CA LEU A 148 9.64 -5.54 12.29
C LEU A 148 10.07 -6.23 13.58
N GLN A 149 10.57 -5.48 14.57
CA GLN A 149 10.89 -6.00 15.90
C GLN A 149 9.65 -6.50 16.63
N SER A 150 8.53 -5.76 16.54
CA SER A 150 7.25 -6.19 17.09
C SER A 150 6.79 -7.51 16.46
N PHE A 151 6.92 -7.62 15.13
CA PHE A 151 6.61 -8.86 14.41
C PHE A 151 7.50 -10.03 14.87
N ILE A 152 8.81 -9.80 15.03
CA ILE A 152 9.76 -10.82 15.50
C ILE A 152 9.39 -11.27 16.92
N ALA A 153 9.08 -10.34 17.82
CA ALA A 153 8.71 -10.65 19.20
C ALA A 153 7.41 -11.46 19.30
N GLU A 154 6.43 -11.20 18.42
CA GLU A 154 5.14 -11.87 18.42
C GLU A 154 5.17 -13.24 17.71
N HIS A 155 5.98 -13.41 16.66
CA HIS A 155 5.85 -14.55 15.73
C HIS A 155 7.11 -15.41 15.55
N LEU A 156 8.29 -14.96 16.01
CA LEU A 156 9.53 -15.72 15.89
C LEU A 156 10.09 -16.12 17.26
N GLU A 157 10.41 -17.41 17.43
CA GLU A 157 11.11 -17.92 18.62
C GLU A 157 12.55 -17.38 18.70
N ALA A 158 13.20 -17.20 17.56
CA ALA A 158 14.55 -16.66 17.47
C ALA A 158 14.53 -15.14 17.26
N LYS A 159 14.68 -14.38 18.36
CA LYS A 159 14.64 -12.91 18.38
C LYS A 159 15.74 -12.23 17.54
N ASP A 160 16.84 -12.92 17.29
CA ASP A 160 17.99 -12.36 16.56
C ASP A 160 18.00 -12.70 15.07
N THR A 161 16.95 -13.34 14.55
CA THR A 161 16.90 -13.79 13.15
C THR A 161 15.96 -12.95 12.31
N MET A 162 16.45 -12.50 11.15
CA MET A 162 15.66 -11.70 10.21
C MET A 162 14.54 -12.57 9.60
N PRO A 163 13.25 -12.18 9.68
CA PRO A 163 12.17 -12.98 9.11
C PRO A 163 12.27 -13.09 7.59
N THR A 164 11.90 -14.27 7.08
CA THR A 164 11.86 -14.54 5.65
C THR A 164 10.60 -13.92 5.02
N ALA A 165 10.68 -13.53 3.75
CA ALA A 165 9.52 -13.03 3.00
C ALA A 165 8.31 -13.98 3.03
N GLY A 166 8.54 -15.30 3.05
CA GLY A 166 7.48 -16.30 3.19
C GLY A 166 6.78 -16.26 4.55
N GLN A 167 7.52 -16.03 5.64
CA GLN A 167 6.94 -15.87 6.99
C GLN A 167 6.10 -14.60 7.06
N LEU A 168 6.62 -13.48 6.56
CA LEU A 168 5.85 -12.23 6.49
C LEU A 168 4.59 -12.38 5.63
N ALA A 169 4.67 -13.08 4.50
CA ALA A 169 3.53 -13.32 3.62
C ALA A 169 2.47 -14.23 4.27
N ALA A 170 2.90 -15.26 5.02
CA ALA A 170 2.01 -16.15 5.75
C ALA A 170 1.19 -15.41 6.82
N HIS A 171 1.78 -14.38 7.44
CA HIS A 171 1.10 -13.50 8.39
C HIS A 171 0.44 -12.29 7.72
N HIS A 172 0.24 -12.31 6.40
CA HIS A 172 -0.37 -11.22 5.62
C HIS A 172 0.34 -9.86 5.73
N ARG A 173 1.60 -9.83 6.15
CA ARG A 173 2.44 -8.62 6.29
C ARG A 173 3.20 -8.28 5.01
N SER A 174 2.44 -8.15 3.92
CA SER A 174 2.96 -7.78 2.59
C SER A 174 3.46 -6.33 2.53
N ASP A 175 2.97 -5.48 3.43
CA ASP A 175 3.41 -4.11 3.67
C ASP A 175 4.87 -4.06 4.15
N LEU A 176 5.23 -4.88 5.14
CA LEU A 176 6.61 -5.01 5.62
C LEU A 176 7.55 -5.48 4.51
N ILE A 177 7.13 -6.45 3.70
CA ILE A 177 7.93 -6.91 2.54
C ILE A 177 8.22 -5.75 1.59
N ARG A 178 7.22 -4.91 1.30
CA ARG A 178 7.37 -3.74 0.42
C ARG A 178 8.27 -2.68 1.05
N ALA A 179 8.10 -2.40 2.34
CA ALA A 179 8.91 -1.44 3.07
C ALA A 179 10.39 -1.88 3.13
N ILE A 180 10.66 -3.14 3.47
CA ILE A 180 12.01 -3.71 3.48
C ILE A 180 12.68 -3.55 2.10
N ARG A 181 11.96 -3.86 1.01
CA ARG A 181 12.49 -3.68 -0.36
C ARG A 181 12.85 -2.22 -0.67
N LYS A 182 12.08 -1.26 -0.17
CA LYS A 182 12.33 0.17 -0.34
C LYS A 182 13.61 0.63 0.38
N HIS A 183 13.91 0.03 1.52
CA HIS A 183 15.10 0.30 2.34
C HIS A 183 16.36 -0.48 1.90
N GLY A 184 16.36 -1.07 0.70
CA GLY A 184 17.50 -1.80 0.14
C GLY A 184 17.48 -3.31 0.38
N GLY A 185 16.34 -3.85 0.84
CA GLY A 185 16.07 -5.28 0.90
C GLY A 185 16.46 -5.94 2.22
N PHE A 186 16.10 -7.23 2.33
CA PHE A 186 16.31 -8.04 3.54
C PHE A 186 17.75 -8.06 4.08
N PRO A 187 18.82 -8.21 3.26
CA PRO A 187 20.18 -8.27 3.81
C PRO A 187 20.62 -6.93 4.42
N LYS A 188 20.30 -5.80 3.77
CA LYS A 188 20.67 -4.47 4.25
C LYS A 188 19.94 -4.08 5.53
N VAL A 189 18.63 -4.35 5.59
CA VAL A 189 17.83 -4.12 6.79
C VAL A 189 18.28 -5.02 7.94
N ALA A 190 18.65 -6.27 7.66
CA ALA A 190 19.17 -7.18 8.68
C ALA A 190 20.49 -6.65 9.28
N GLU A 191 21.41 -6.17 8.44
CA GLU A 191 22.67 -5.55 8.90
C GLU A 191 22.42 -4.32 9.78
N GLN A 192 21.51 -3.43 9.35
CA GLN A 192 21.15 -2.23 10.11
C GLN A 192 20.51 -2.53 11.46
N LEU A 193 19.79 -3.65 11.58
CA LEU A 193 19.15 -4.07 12.83
C LEU A 193 20.00 -5.07 13.63
N GLY A 194 21.20 -5.43 13.16
CA GLY A 194 22.05 -6.44 13.78
C GLY A 194 21.46 -7.86 13.75
N LEU A 195 20.50 -8.14 12.86
CA LEU A 195 19.83 -9.43 12.74
C LEU A 195 20.61 -10.40 11.83
N LYS A 196 20.55 -11.69 12.13
CA LYS A 196 21.12 -12.75 11.29
C LYS A 196 20.28 -12.93 10.04
N ALA A 197 20.85 -12.61 8.87
CA ALA A 197 20.19 -12.80 7.58
C ALA A 197 20.21 -14.28 7.15
N HIS A 198 19.07 -14.78 6.64
CA HIS A 198 18.98 -16.13 6.09
C HIS A 198 19.77 -16.31 4.77
N ARG A 199 19.93 -15.24 3.99
CA ARG A 199 20.69 -15.26 2.74
C ARG A 199 22.07 -14.68 2.96
N ARG A 200 23.09 -15.45 2.55
CA ARG A 200 24.46 -14.96 2.42
C ARG A 200 24.52 -13.81 1.40
N PRO A 201 25.42 -12.82 1.59
CA PRO A 201 25.53 -11.67 0.70
C PRO A 201 25.86 -12.08 -0.74
N ASN A 202 25.56 -11.20 -1.69
CA ASN A 202 25.81 -11.43 -3.10
C ASN A 202 27.33 -11.59 -3.32
N GLY A 203 27.75 -12.61 -4.07
CA GLY A 203 29.18 -12.94 -4.26
C GLY A 203 29.81 -13.83 -3.20
N TYR A 204 29.14 -14.15 -2.07
CA TYR A 204 29.66 -15.06 -1.04
C TYR A 204 30.09 -16.42 -1.59
N TRP A 205 29.36 -16.92 -2.59
CA TRP A 205 29.56 -18.22 -3.22
C TRP A 205 30.55 -18.20 -4.40
N ASN A 206 31.20 -17.07 -4.68
CA ASN A 206 32.21 -17.00 -5.75
C ASN A 206 33.57 -17.55 -5.27
N ASP A 207 33.81 -17.53 -3.96
CA ASP A 207 35.05 -18.01 -3.38
C ASP A 207 35.06 -19.53 -3.21
N LYS A 208 35.98 -20.20 -3.92
CA LYS A 208 36.21 -21.65 -3.79
C LYS A 208 36.54 -22.06 -2.36
N ARG A 209 37.32 -21.24 -1.64
CA ARG A 209 37.76 -21.51 -0.27
C ARG A 209 36.59 -21.50 0.71
N ARG A 210 35.76 -20.45 0.65
CA ARG A 210 34.56 -20.33 1.51
C ARG A 210 33.57 -21.46 1.24
N THR A 211 33.34 -21.77 -0.04
CA THR A 211 32.50 -22.90 -0.46
C THR A 211 33.04 -24.23 0.09
N LEU A 212 34.36 -24.43 0.13
CA LEU A 212 34.98 -25.63 0.69
C LEU A 212 34.83 -25.75 2.21
N VAL A 213 34.94 -24.63 2.94
CA VAL A 213 34.70 -24.62 4.40
C VAL A 213 33.24 -24.98 4.69
N GLU A 214 32.30 -24.35 4.00
CA GLU A 214 30.86 -24.65 4.13
C GLU A 214 30.53 -26.09 3.70
N LEU A 215 31.25 -26.62 2.72
CA LEU A 215 31.09 -28.02 2.32
C LEU A 215 31.59 -28.98 3.41
N LYS A 216 32.71 -28.67 4.08
CA LYS A 216 33.22 -29.46 5.20
C LYS A 216 32.28 -29.40 6.40
N THR A 217 31.76 -28.23 6.75
CA THR A 217 30.78 -28.09 7.86
C THR A 217 29.50 -28.84 7.54
N PHE A 218 29.02 -28.78 6.29
CA PHE A 218 27.85 -29.55 5.84
C PHE A 218 28.08 -31.07 5.95
N ILE A 219 29.24 -31.57 5.51
CA ILE A 219 29.60 -32.99 5.62
C ILE A 219 29.62 -33.43 7.09
N ALA A 220 30.24 -32.62 7.96
CA ALA A 220 30.30 -32.90 9.40
C ALA A 220 28.91 -32.90 10.04
N ALA A 221 28.06 -31.92 9.70
CA ALA A 221 26.71 -31.78 10.22
C ALA A 221 25.80 -32.96 9.83
N HIS A 222 25.95 -33.49 8.61
CA HIS A 222 25.13 -34.59 8.10
C HIS A 222 25.82 -35.96 8.17
N ARG A 223 26.97 -36.07 8.87
CA ARG A 223 27.76 -37.31 9.03
C ARG A 223 28.05 -38.02 7.69
N LEU A 224 28.35 -37.25 6.66
CA LEU A 224 28.68 -37.75 5.33
C LEU A 224 30.18 -38.10 5.24
N PRO A 225 30.61 -38.93 4.27
CA PRO A 225 32.02 -39.27 4.12
C PRO A 225 32.88 -38.03 3.83
N PRO A 226 33.95 -37.77 4.60
CA PRO A 226 34.79 -36.57 4.45
C PRO A 226 35.61 -36.55 3.17
N ASP A 227 35.89 -37.72 2.58
CA ASP A 227 36.78 -37.87 1.42
C ASP A 227 36.09 -37.65 0.06
N ARG A 228 34.78 -37.44 0.07
CA ARG A 228 33.98 -37.28 -1.15
C ARG A 228 32.96 -36.16 -0.99
N ALA A 229 32.96 -35.24 -1.96
CA ALA A 229 31.93 -34.22 -2.02
C ALA A 229 30.56 -34.87 -2.26
N PRO A 230 29.53 -34.53 -1.47
CA PRO A 230 28.17 -35.01 -1.70
C PRO A 230 27.68 -34.67 -3.11
N THR A 231 26.83 -35.52 -3.67
CA THR A 231 26.20 -35.27 -4.98
C THR A 231 25.18 -34.13 -4.88
N TYR A 232 24.90 -33.45 -5.99
CA TYR A 232 23.86 -32.41 -6.06
C TYR A 232 22.51 -32.87 -5.48
N ARG A 233 22.06 -34.10 -5.81
CA ARG A 233 20.82 -34.69 -5.28
C ARG A 233 20.85 -34.80 -3.76
N THR A 234 21.97 -35.22 -3.18
CA THR A 234 22.16 -35.35 -1.73
C THR A 234 22.06 -33.99 -1.06
N MET A 235 22.78 -32.99 -1.57
CA MET A 235 22.73 -31.62 -1.02
C MET A 235 21.32 -31.00 -1.13
N LYS A 236 20.64 -31.20 -2.26
CA LYS A 236 19.26 -30.73 -2.45
C LYS A 236 18.28 -31.37 -1.47
N ARG A 237 18.44 -32.67 -1.17
CA ARG A 237 17.61 -33.40 -0.18
C ARG A 237 17.72 -32.79 1.22
N PHE A 238 18.89 -32.31 1.60
CA PHE A 238 19.14 -31.63 2.88
C PHE A 238 18.91 -30.11 2.83
N GLY A 239 18.31 -29.58 1.76
CA GLY A 239 18.01 -28.15 1.62
C GLY A 239 19.21 -27.26 1.26
N ALA A 240 20.40 -27.82 1.09
CA ALA A 240 21.63 -27.10 0.72
C ALA A 240 21.75 -26.90 -0.81
N SER A 241 20.67 -26.44 -1.45
CA SER A 241 20.63 -26.23 -2.91
C SER A 241 21.55 -25.11 -3.39
N THR A 242 21.75 -24.07 -2.57
CA THR A 242 22.66 -22.95 -2.84
C THR A 242 24.12 -23.39 -2.85
N LEU A 243 24.53 -24.18 -1.86
CA LEU A 243 25.84 -24.82 -1.80
C LEU A 243 26.06 -25.76 -3.00
N ALA A 244 25.05 -26.55 -3.34
CA ALA A 244 25.12 -27.46 -4.48
C ALA A 244 25.32 -26.71 -5.82
N ALA A 245 24.62 -25.58 -6.01
CA ALA A 245 24.79 -24.73 -7.17
C ALA A 245 26.16 -24.04 -7.20
N ALA A 246 26.67 -23.60 -6.04
CA ALA A 246 28.01 -23.01 -5.92
C ALA A 246 29.12 -24.01 -6.29
N VAL A 247 29.04 -25.23 -5.77
CA VAL A 247 29.96 -26.33 -6.10
C VAL A 247 29.92 -26.63 -7.60
N GLY A 248 28.72 -26.67 -8.20
CA GLY A 248 28.54 -26.85 -9.65
C GLY A 248 29.25 -25.77 -10.47
N ARG A 249 29.02 -24.50 -10.14
CA ARG A 249 29.65 -23.36 -10.84
C ARG A 249 31.17 -23.31 -10.72
N LEU A 250 31.70 -23.72 -9.57
CA LEU A 250 33.13 -23.57 -9.25
C LEU A 250 34.01 -24.77 -9.65
N GLY A 251 33.46 -25.74 -10.40
CA GLY A 251 34.21 -26.87 -10.97
C GLY A 251 33.62 -28.26 -10.70
N GLY A 252 32.45 -28.35 -10.07
CA GLY A 252 31.72 -29.60 -9.86
C GLY A 252 32.22 -30.46 -8.70
N THR A 253 31.48 -31.52 -8.39
CA THR A 253 31.72 -32.38 -7.21
C THR A 253 33.05 -33.15 -7.28
N ALA A 254 33.52 -33.49 -8.47
CA ALA A 254 34.82 -34.15 -8.66
C ALA A 254 35.98 -33.25 -8.24
N HIS A 255 35.93 -31.96 -8.63
CA HIS A 255 36.94 -30.98 -8.25
C HIS A 255 36.98 -30.76 -6.74
N PHE A 256 35.81 -30.62 -6.10
CA PHE A 256 35.73 -30.47 -4.64
C PHE A 256 36.11 -31.74 -3.88
N SER A 257 35.84 -32.94 -4.41
CA SER A 257 36.31 -34.20 -3.80
C SER A 257 37.83 -34.29 -3.78
N ARG A 258 38.50 -33.84 -4.86
CA ARG A 258 39.97 -33.76 -4.91
C ARG A 258 40.50 -32.76 -3.88
N LEU A 259 39.81 -31.62 -3.72
CA LEU A 259 40.17 -30.61 -2.73
C LEU A 259 39.98 -31.08 -1.28
N LEU A 260 38.94 -31.87 -1.00
CA LEU A 260 38.71 -32.44 0.34
C LEU A 260 39.80 -33.44 0.74
N ARG A 261 40.31 -34.22 -0.22
CA ARG A 261 41.41 -35.18 -0.02
C ARG A 261 42.76 -34.51 0.23
N ARG A 262 42.94 -33.26 -0.21
CA ARG A 262 44.18 -32.51 0.03
C ARG A 262 44.18 -32.01 1.48
N LYS A 263 45.16 -32.47 2.28
CA LYS A 263 45.38 -32.07 3.68
C LYS A 263 45.92 -30.63 3.85
N THR A 264 45.82 -29.75 2.85
CA THR A 264 46.36 -28.40 2.96
C THR A 264 45.43 -27.48 3.76
N PRO A 265 45.89 -26.86 4.85
CA PRO A 265 45.15 -25.79 5.51
C PRO A 265 45.22 -24.54 4.61
N MET A 266 44.12 -24.20 3.95
CA MET A 266 44.02 -22.93 3.24
C MET A 266 43.61 -21.84 4.23
N ALA A 267 44.56 -20.97 4.59
CA ALA A 267 44.28 -19.79 5.41
C ALA A 267 43.21 -18.90 4.74
N LEU A 268 42.21 -18.49 5.52
CA LEU A 268 41.19 -17.53 5.10
C LEU A 268 41.84 -16.14 5.01
N PRO A 269 41.61 -15.35 3.94
CA PRO A 269 41.92 -13.93 3.99
C PRO A 269 41.12 -13.32 5.14
N ALA A 270 41.78 -12.49 5.96
CA ALA A 270 41.17 -11.77 7.06
C ALA A 270 39.91 -11.06 6.56
N LYS A 271 38.86 -11.03 7.41
CA LYS A 271 37.56 -10.41 7.11
C LYS A 271 37.77 -9.10 6.36
N GLU A 272 37.41 -9.05 5.08
CA GLU A 272 37.37 -7.81 4.32
C GLU A 272 36.30 -6.91 4.95
N SER A 273 36.75 -6.03 5.85
CA SER A 273 36.02 -4.82 6.22
C SER A 273 35.75 -4.08 4.92
N HIS A 274 34.52 -4.18 4.42
CA HIS A 274 34.12 -3.36 3.29
C HIS A 274 34.27 -1.90 3.74
N PRO A 275 35.07 -1.07 3.04
CA PRO A 275 35.13 0.33 3.37
C PRO A 275 33.72 0.89 3.19
N ASN A 276 33.22 1.48 4.26
CA ASN A 276 32.01 2.26 4.30
C ASN A 276 32.15 3.38 3.24
N VAL A 277 31.60 3.16 2.04
CA VAL A 277 31.46 4.22 1.02
C VAL A 277 30.31 5.12 1.46
N SER A 278 30.59 5.88 2.51
CA SER A 278 29.93 7.13 2.84
C SER A 278 30.90 8.23 2.43
N LYS A 279 30.60 8.90 1.31
CA LYS A 279 31.02 10.24 0.87
C LYS A 279 30.68 10.40 -0.61
N THR A 280 29.54 11.02 -0.95
CA THR A 280 29.27 12.48 -1.10
C THR A 280 29.45 12.94 -2.56
N PRO A 281 28.84 14.05 -3.01
CA PRO A 281 28.07 15.07 -2.27
C PRO A 281 26.55 14.94 -2.37
#